data_AF-A0A1H1FQ04-F1
#
_entry.id   AF-A0A1H1FQ04-F1
#
_cell.length_a   1.000
_cell.length_b   1.000
_cell.length_c   1.000
_cell.angle_alpha   90.00
_cell.angle_beta   90.00
_cell.angle_gamma   90.00
#
_symmetry.space_group_name_H-M   'P 1'
#
loop_
_entity.id
_entity.type
_entity.pdbx_description
1 polymer ?
#
loop_
_entity_poly.entity_id
_entity_poly.type
_entity_poly.pdbx_seq_one_letter_code
_entity_poly.pdbx_strand_id
1 'polypeptide(L)' 'MSQSTRDEVILQLDRVDTALEAPEADKASILREALDWLADHPPKNAADALYYRERLDVIRERHGAA' A
#
# COMPACT_ATOMS: atom_id res chain seq x y z
N MET A 1 -10.48 -4.42 -16.94
CA MET A 1 -9.46 -3.76 -16.11
C MET A 1 -8.21 -4.61 -16.18
N SER A 2 -7.08 -4.02 -16.57
CA SER A 2 -5.80 -4.74 -16.61
C SER A 2 -5.41 -5.09 -15.18
N GLN A 3 -5.16 -6.37 -14.91
CA GLN A 3 -4.62 -6.78 -13.61
C GLN A 3 -3.28 -6.09 -13.40
N SER A 4 -3.11 -5.35 -12.31
CA SER A 4 -1.83 -4.74 -11.98
C SER A 4 -0.76 -5.82 -11.86
N THR A 5 0.38 -5.51 -12.45
CA THR A 5 1.57 -6.33 -12.33
C THR A 5 2.14 -6.19 -10.93
N ARG A 6 2.89 -7.19 -10.49
CA ARG A 6 3.60 -7.17 -9.20
C ARG A 6 4.43 -5.90 -9.02
N ASP A 7 5.08 -5.46 -10.08
CA ASP A 7 5.98 -4.31 -10.06
C ASP A 7 5.21 -2.99 -9.85
N GLU A 8 4.03 -2.85 -10.43
CA GLU A 8 3.15 -1.70 -10.20
C GLU A 8 2.70 -1.61 -8.74
N VAL A 9 2.36 -2.75 -8.13
CA VAL A 9 1.94 -2.78 -6.72
C VAL A 9 3.11 -2.45 -5.79
N ILE A 10 4.30 -2.99 -6.07
CA ILE A 10 5.51 -2.67 -5.28
C ILE A 10 5.81 -1.17 -5.38
N LEU A 11 5.78 -0.60 -6.59
CA LEU A 11 6.00 0.83 -6.80
C LEU A 11 4.97 1.68 -6.04
N GLN A 12 3.71 1.24 -6.00
CA GLN A 12 2.67 1.95 -5.26
C GLN A 12 2.91 1.89 -3.75
N LEU A 13 3.33 0.76 -3.20
CA LEU A 13 3.69 0.63 -1.78
C LEU A 13 4.89 1.51 -1.41
N ASP A 14 5.89 1.61 -2.28
CA ASP A 14 7.04 2.48 -2.05
C ASP A 14 6.63 3.97 -2.07
N ARG A 15 5.69 4.36 -2.96
CA ARG A 15 5.10 5.72 -2.95
C ARG A 15 4.36 6.02 -1.65
N VAL A 16 3.61 5.04 -1.13
CA VAL A 16 2.91 5.17 0.15
C VAL A 16 3.91 5.36 1.29
N ASP A 17 4.99 4.56 1.32
CA ASP A 17 6.06 4.68 2.31
C ASP A 17 6.69 6.09 2.28
N THR A 18 7.03 6.59 1.09
CA THR A 18 7.56 7.96 0.92
C THR A 18 6.55 9.04 1.34
N ALA A 19 5.26 8.87 1.02
CA ALA A 19 4.23 9.84 1.38
C ALA A 19 4.05 9.94 2.91
N LEU A 20 4.21 8.83 3.64
CA LEU A 20 4.09 8.77 5.10
C LEU A 20 5.29 9.38 5.83
N GLU A 21 6.45 9.55 5.17
CA GLU A 21 7.62 10.23 5.72
C GLU A 21 7.39 11.73 5.93
N ALA A 22 6.47 12.35 5.17
CA ALA A 22 6.21 13.78 5.31
C ALA A 22 5.59 14.08 6.69
N PRO A 23 6.13 15.04 7.46
CA PRO A 23 5.68 15.29 8.83
C PRO A 23 4.26 15.84 8.92
N GLU A 24 3.78 16.52 7.89
CA GLU A 24 2.41 17.02 7.71
C GLU A 24 1.46 16.02 7.03
N ALA A 25 1.93 14.81 6.72
CA ALA A 25 1.13 13.80 6.04
C ALA A 25 -0.08 13.38 6.87
N ASP A 26 -1.26 13.38 6.23
CA ASP A 26 -2.43 12.70 6.78
C ASP A 26 -2.28 11.18 6.59
N LYS A 27 -1.57 10.57 7.54
CA LYS A 27 -1.23 9.14 7.51
C LYS A 27 -2.48 8.25 7.42
N ALA A 28 -3.58 8.65 8.06
CA ALA A 28 -4.81 7.87 8.05
C ALA A 28 -5.46 7.86 6.66
N SER A 29 -5.49 9.02 5.99
CA SER A 29 -6.01 9.13 4.62
C SER A 29 -5.14 8.39 3.63
N ILE A 30 -3.81 8.54 3.70
CA ILE A 30 -2.85 7.84 2.83
C ILE A 30 -2.99 6.32 2.93
N LEU A 31 -3.09 5.78 4.15
CA LEU A 31 -3.25 4.34 4.35
C LEU A 31 -4.60 3.82 3.85
N ARG A 32 -5.67 4.62 3.98
CA ARG A 32 -6.98 4.26 3.43
C ARG A 32 -6.95 4.22 1.90
N GLU A 33 -6.39 5.25 1.27
CA GLU A 33 -6.23 5.29 -0.18
C GLU A 33 -5.37 4.12 -0.69
N ALA A 34 -4.33 3.72 0.06
CA ALA A 34 -3.52 2.56 -0.28
C ALA A 34 -4.31 1.24 -0.23
N LEU A 35 -5.17 1.06 0.78
CA LEU A 35 -6.05 -0.11 0.90
C LEU A 35 -7.10 -0.15 -0.22
N ASP A 36 -7.72 0.98 -0.52
CA ASP A 36 -8.70 1.10 -1.59
C ASP A 36 -8.05 0.81 -2.95
N TRP A 37 -6.85 1.34 -3.18
CA TRP A 37 -6.10 1.06 -4.41
C TRP A 37 -5.76 -0.43 -4.56
N LEU A 38 -5.33 -1.10 -3.48
CA LEU A 38 -5.06 -2.55 -3.50
C LEU A 38 -6.33 -3.38 -3.76
N ALA A 39 -7.50 -2.90 -3.34
CA ALA A 39 -8.78 -3.56 -3.60
C ALA A 39 -9.21 -3.40 -5.07
N ASP A 40 -8.98 -2.22 -5.66
CA ASP A 40 -9.28 -1.93 -7.06
C ASP A 40 -8.28 -2.57 -8.04
N HIS A 41 -7.08 -2.90 -7.55
CA HIS A 41 -6.00 -3.51 -8.33
C HIS A 41 -5.61 -4.89 -7.79
N PRO A 42 -6.52 -5.88 -7.82
CA PRO A 42 -6.23 -7.19 -7.30
C PRO A 42 -5.14 -7.87 -8.14
N PRO A 43 -4.10 -8.44 -7.50
CA PRO A 43 -3.06 -9.15 -8.23
C PRO A 43 -3.58 -10.48 -8.77
N LYS A 44 -2.85 -11.04 -9.75
CA LYS A 44 -3.22 -12.32 -10.37
C LYS A 44 -3.22 -13.48 -9.37
N ASN A 45 -2.31 -13.45 -8.39
CA ASN A 45 -2.18 -14.50 -7.38
C ASN A 45 -2.72 -14.01 -6.04
N ALA A 46 -3.58 -14.80 -5.39
CA ALA A 46 -4.12 -14.48 -4.07
C ALA A 46 -3.02 -14.40 -2.98
N ALA A 47 -1.93 -15.15 -3.13
CA ALA A 47 -0.78 -15.08 -2.22
C ALA A 47 -0.09 -13.70 -2.28
N ASP A 48 -0.01 -13.09 -3.46
CA ASP A 48 0.54 -11.74 -3.62
C ASP A 48 -0.36 -10.70 -2.93
N ALA A 49 -1.69 -10.88 -2.98
CA ALA A 49 -2.64 -9.98 -2.31
C ALA A 49 -2.43 -9.96 -0.78
N LEU A 50 -2.19 -11.14 -0.17
CA LEU A 50 -1.85 -11.24 1.25
C LEU A 50 -0.52 -10.55 1.55
N TYR A 51 0.50 -10.83 0.75
CA TYR A 51 1.83 -10.22 0.90
C TYR A 51 1.78 -8.68 0.84
N TYR A 52 0.99 -8.10 -0.05
CA TYR A 52 0.88 -6.64 -0.16
C TYR A 52 0.18 -6.00 1.03
N ARG A 53 -0.83 -6.67 1.60
CA ARG A 53 -1.48 -6.21 2.83
C ARG A 53 -0.51 -6.26 4.01
N GLU A 54 0.20 -7.36 4.19
CA GLU A 54 1.22 -7.47 5.24
C GLU A 54 2.31 -6.40 5.09
N ARG A 55 2.76 -6.13 3.87
CA ARG A 55 3.75 -5.07 3.61
C ARG A 55 3.21 -3.67 3.94
N LEU A 56 1.94 -3.40 3.64
CA LEU A 56 1.30 -2.14 4.02
C LEU A 56 1.16 -2.00 5.54
N ASP A 57 0.85 -3.08 6.25
CA ASP A 57 0.83 -3.10 7.72
C ASP A 57 2.21 -2.79 8.31
N VAL A 58 3.29 -3.37 7.76
CA VAL A 58 4.67 -3.05 8.16
C VAL A 58 5.02 -1.58 7.92
N ILE A 59 4.58 -1.01 6.80
CA ILE A 59 4.76 0.43 6.50
C ILE A 59 3.98 1.28 7.53
N ARG A 60 2.73 0.93 7.85
CA ARG A 60 1.93 1.61 8.88
C ARG A 60 2.64 1.61 10.23
N GLU A 61 3.15 0.46 10.66
CA GLU A 61 3.85 0.29 11.94
C GLU A 61 5.13 1.13 11.99
N ARG A 62 5.94 1.13 10.91
CA ARG A 62 7.15 1.94 10.80
C ARG A 62 6.87 3.42 11.03
N HIS A 63 5.76 3.92 10.49
CA HIS A 63 5.38 5.33 10.57
C HIS A 63 4.57 5.69 11.80
N GLY A 64 4.34 4.75 12.73
CA GLY A 64 3.60 4.97 13.97
C GLY A 64 2.14 5.37 13.75
N ALA A 65 1.54 4.98 12.62
CA ALA A 65 0.14 5.28 12.28
C ALA A 65 -0.82 4.22 12.87
N ALA A 66 -0.65 3.92 14.16
CA ALA A 66 -1.41 2.93 14.92
C ALA A 66 -2.74 3.48 15.46
#